data_AF-A0A6A4RSF7-F1
#
_entry.id   AF-A0A6A4RSF7-F1
#
_cell.length_a   1.000
_cell.length_b   1.000
_cell.length_c   1.000
_cell.angle_alpha   90.00
_cell.angle_beta   90.00
_cell.angle_gamma   90.00
#
_symmetry.space_group_name_H-M   'P 1'
#
loop_
_entity.id
_entity.type
_entity.pdbx_description
1 polymer ?
#
loop_
_entity_poly.entity_id
_entity_poly.type
_entity_poly.pdbx_seq_one_letter_code
_entity_poly.pdbx_strand_id
1 'polypeptide(L)'
;MDDIETILNTLIYDGKVEMTVIAAKEGTVGSVDGQMKLYRGVNPVIQPTGLVKTPCGLCPVFDDCQEGGEISPSNCVYMTEWLDF
;
A
#
# COMPACT_ATOMS: atom_id res chain seq x y z
N MET A 1 5.22 -25.12 -7.98
CA MET A 1 6.22 -24.08 -7.63
C MET A 1 5.67 -22.70 -8.01
N ASP A 2 5.03 -22.62 -9.17
CA ASP A 2 4.37 -21.43 -9.74
C ASP A 2 3.34 -20.76 -8.80
N ASP A 3 2.62 -21.54 -7.99
CA ASP A 3 1.66 -21.03 -7.02
C ASP A 3 2.32 -20.19 -5.91
N ILE A 4 3.44 -20.70 -5.36
CA ILE A 4 4.22 -19.98 -4.35
C ILE A 4 4.83 -18.70 -4.95
N GLU A 5 5.26 -18.74 -6.20
CA GLU A 5 5.75 -17.55 -6.89
C GLU A 5 4.65 -16.49 -7.04
N THR A 6 3.43 -16.91 -7.36
CA THR A 6 2.27 -16.02 -7.44
C THR A 6 1.92 -15.42 -6.08
N ILE A 7 2.03 -16.20 -5.01
CA ILE A 7 1.88 -15.71 -3.63
C ILE A 7 2.97 -14.68 -3.29
N LEU A 8 4.23 -14.90 -3.66
CA LEU A 8 5.31 -13.94 -3.42
C LEU A 8 5.08 -12.61 -4.15
N ASN A 9 4.44 -12.63 -5.33
CA ASN A 9 4.07 -11.40 -6.05
C ASN A 9 3.08 -10.54 -5.27
N THR A 10 2.22 -11.13 -4.42
CA THR A 10 1.32 -10.34 -3.56
C THR A 10 2.09 -9.44 -2.59
N LEU A 11 3.24 -9.89 -2.09
CA LEU A 11 4.08 -9.10 -1.18
C LEU A 11 4.81 -7.95 -1.91
N ILE A 12 5.03 -8.10 -3.22
CA ILE A 12 5.54 -7.02 -4.07
C ILE A 12 4.43 -5.96 -4.25
N TYR A 13 3.19 -6.38 -4.51
CA TYR A 13 2.06 -5.45 -4.65
C TYR A 13 1.71 -4.72 -3.35
N ASP A 14 1.92 -5.36 -2.19
CA ASP A 14 1.84 -4.73 -0.88
C ASP A 14 2.97 -3.72 -0.60
N GLY A 15 3.98 -3.62 -1.47
CA GLY A 15 5.16 -2.77 -1.28
C GLY A 15 6.07 -3.23 -0.13
N LYS A 16 6.01 -4.51 0.26
CA LYS A 16 6.76 -5.08 1.40
C LYS A 16 8.02 -5.84 1.00
N VAL A 17 8.13 -6.24 -0.26
CA VAL A 17 9.23 -7.06 -0.78
C VAL A 17 9.72 -6.53 -2.12
N GLU A 18 11.03 -6.58 -2.34
CA GLU A 18 11.63 -6.40 -3.67
C GLU A 18 12.13 -7.73 -4.21
N MET A 19 12.09 -7.87 -5.55
CA MET A 19 12.59 -9.04 -6.27
C MET A 19 13.76 -8.66 -7.17
N THR A 20 14.80 -9.49 -7.19
CA THR A 20 15.95 -9.35 -8.09
C THR A 20 16.19 -10.66 -8.80
N VAL A 21 16.37 -10.60 -10.13
CA VAL A 21 16.73 -11.76 -10.95
C VAL A 21 18.25 -11.78 -11.14
N ILE A 22 18.87 -12.91 -10.83
CA ILE A 22 20.31 -13.12 -11.02
C ILE A 22 20.55 -14.33 -11.93
N ALA A 23 21.72 -14.37 -12.57
CA ALA A 23 22.17 -15.59 -13.23
C ALA A 23 22.42 -16.68 -12.18
N ALA A 24 21.80 -17.84 -12.37
CA ALA A 24 22.02 -19.00 -11.51
C ALA A 24 23.34 -19.68 -11.89
N LYS A 25 24.10 -20.10 -10.87
CA LYS A 25 25.21 -21.02 -11.11
C LYS A 25 24.66 -22.39 -11.48
N GLU A 26 25.39 -23.13 -12.30
CA GLU A 26 25.02 -24.47 -12.71
C GLU A 26 24.80 -25.38 -11.48
N GLY A 27 23.67 -26.10 -11.44
CA GLY A 27 23.30 -26.97 -10.32
C GLY A 27 22.60 -26.30 -9.13
N THR A 28 22.25 -25.00 -9.21
CA THR A 28 21.50 -24.32 -8.13
C THR A 28 20.02 -24.72 -8.14
N VAL A 29 19.50 -25.21 -7.01
CA VAL A 29 18.07 -25.57 -6.85
C VAL A 29 17.21 -24.31 -6.93
N GLY A 30 16.13 -24.36 -7.74
CA GLY A 30 15.25 -23.21 -7.97
C GLY A 30 15.67 -22.31 -9.13
N SER A 31 16.68 -22.71 -9.90
CA SER A 31 17.02 -22.09 -11.19
C SER A 31 16.00 -22.46 -12.26
N VAL A 32 15.50 -21.47 -13.00
CA VAL A 32 14.67 -21.64 -14.20
C VAL A 32 15.42 -20.96 -15.35
N ASP A 33 15.74 -21.71 -16.41
CA ASP A 33 16.47 -21.23 -17.58
C ASP A 33 17.79 -20.51 -17.27
N GLY A 34 18.50 -20.97 -16.24
CA GLY A 34 19.77 -20.37 -15.81
C GLY A 34 19.60 -19.06 -15.03
N GLN A 35 18.39 -18.75 -14.57
CA GLN A 35 18.07 -17.58 -13.76
C GLN A 35 17.48 -17.99 -12.40
N MET A 36 17.72 -17.17 -11.38
CA MET A 36 17.19 -17.34 -10.03
C MET A 36 16.56 -16.04 -9.55
N LYS A 37 15.38 -16.13 -8.92
CA LYS A 37 14.69 -15.01 -8.30
C LYS A 37 15.02 -14.96 -6.81
N LEU A 38 15.50 -13.81 -6.35
CA LEU A 38 15.75 -13.52 -4.94
C LEU A 38 14.73 -12.49 -4.44
N TYR A 39 14.28 -12.67 -3.21
CA TYR A 39 13.29 -11.80 -2.57
C TYR A 39 13.85 -11.28 -1.25
N ARG A 40 13.69 -9.97 -0.97
CA ARG A 40 14.03 -9.39 0.34
C ARG A 40 12.92 -8.48 0.84
N GLY A 41 12.68 -8.48 2.16
CA GLY A 41 11.78 -7.54 2.80
C GLY A 41 12.33 -6.10 2.73
N VAL A 42 11.44 -5.13 2.55
CA VAL A 42 11.75 -3.70 2.51
C VAL A 42 10.78 -2.90 3.35
N ASN A 43 11.23 -1.73 3.79
CA ASN A 43 10.37 -0.76 4.47
C ASN A 43 9.68 0.15 3.44
N PRO A 44 8.51 0.71 3.76
CA PRO A 44 7.89 1.76 2.95
C PRO A 44 8.85 2.92 2.73
N VAL A 45 8.86 3.47 1.52
CA VAL A 45 9.77 4.58 1.14
C VAL A 45 9.50 5.84 1.98
N ILE A 46 8.23 6.12 2.26
CA ILE A 46 7.78 7.24 3.08
C ILE A 46 6.69 6.78 4.04
N GLN A 47 6.53 7.55 5.12
CA GLN A 47 5.41 7.37 6.04
C GLN A 47 4.11 7.89 5.41
N PRO A 48 2.93 7.41 5.87
CA PRO A 48 1.65 7.98 5.47
C PRO A 48 1.63 9.50 5.64
N THR A 49 1.13 10.20 4.62
CA THR A 49 1.15 11.66 4.54
C THR A 49 0.16 12.30 5.51
N GLY A 50 0.26 13.61 5.75
CA GLY A 50 -0.66 14.33 6.63
C GLY A 50 -2.12 14.29 6.18
N LEU A 51 -2.37 14.21 4.87
CA LEU A 51 -3.73 14.23 4.31
C LEU A 51 -4.56 13.05 4.81
N VAL A 52 -3.98 11.84 4.76
CA VAL A 52 -4.65 10.61 5.26
C VAL A 52 -4.73 10.53 6.79
N LYS A 53 -4.10 11.46 7.51
CA LYS A 53 -4.21 11.59 8.98
C LYS A 53 -5.36 12.50 9.41
N THR A 54 -6.12 13.04 8.46
CA THR A 54 -7.30 13.86 8.70
C THR A 54 -8.52 13.21 8.05
N PRO A 55 -9.73 13.37 8.61
CA PRO A 55 -10.94 12.77 8.03
C PRO A 55 -11.22 13.29 6.61
N CYS A 56 -10.79 14.52 6.29
CA CYS A 56 -10.95 15.10 4.95
C CYS A 56 -10.23 14.30 3.85
N GLY A 57 -9.07 13.70 4.14
CA GLY A 57 -8.30 12.94 3.16
C GLY A 57 -8.91 11.60 2.76
N LEU A 58 -9.93 11.14 3.48
CA LEU A 58 -10.64 9.88 3.26
C LEU A 58 -12.16 10.08 3.16
N CYS A 59 -12.62 11.34 3.10
CA CYS A 59 -14.04 11.66 3.11
C CYS A 59 -14.73 11.20 1.81
N PRO A 60 -15.76 10.36 1.88
CA PRO A 60 -16.44 9.85 0.68
C PRO A 60 -17.34 10.89 0.00
N VAL A 61 -17.65 11.99 0.68
CA VAL A 61 -18.50 13.10 0.21
C VAL A 61 -17.73 14.43 0.18
N PHE A 62 -16.42 14.35 -0.07
CA PHE A 62 -15.53 15.50 -0.04
C PHE A 62 -15.98 16.62 -1.01
N ASP A 63 -16.39 16.24 -2.22
CA ASP A 63 -16.76 17.17 -3.28
C ASP A 63 -18.05 17.95 -3.00
N ASP A 64 -18.91 17.46 -2.11
CA ASP A 64 -20.18 18.09 -1.74
C ASP A 64 -20.06 19.03 -0.53
N CYS A 65 -18.89 19.06 0.12
CA CYS A 65 -18.68 19.79 1.37
C CYS A 65 -18.38 21.27 1.12
N GLN A 66 -19.26 22.17 1.56
CA GLN A 66 -19.10 23.61 1.39
C GLN A 66 -19.69 24.42 2.55
N GLU A 67 -19.20 25.65 2.74
CA GLU A 67 -19.69 26.54 3.78
C GLU A 67 -21.18 26.87 3.58
N GLY A 68 -21.99 26.69 4.63
CA GLY A 68 -23.43 26.96 4.60
C GLY A 68 -24.27 25.91 3.86
N GLY A 69 -23.65 24.86 3.31
CA GLY A 69 -24.34 23.72 2.70
C GLY A 69 -24.92 22.73 3.71
N GLU A 70 -25.70 21.77 3.24
CA GLU A 70 -26.17 20.65 4.06
C GLU A 70 -24.98 19.81 4.59
N ILE A 71 -24.02 19.54 3.70
CA ILE A 71 -22.72 18.96 4.04
C ILE A 71 -21.74 20.12 4.21
N SER A 72 -21.36 20.42 5.45
CA SER A 72 -20.51 21.56 5.79
C SER A 72 -19.43 21.14 6.82
N PRO A 73 -18.25 21.78 6.81
CA PRO A 73 -17.26 21.56 7.87
C PRO A 73 -17.81 21.87 9.26
N SER A 74 -18.74 22.83 9.37
CA SER A 74 -19.32 23.28 10.66
C SER A 74 -20.27 22.28 11.32
N ASN A 75 -20.79 21.31 10.58
CA ASN A 75 -21.72 20.28 11.06
C ASN A 75 -21.25 18.86 10.70
N CYS A 76 -19.97 18.70 10.35
CA CYS A 76 -19.42 17.43 9.86
C CYS A 76 -19.36 16.36 10.95
N VAL A 77 -20.08 15.25 10.73
CA VAL A 77 -20.08 14.09 11.63
C VAL A 77 -18.71 13.40 11.67
N TYR A 78 -18.02 13.27 10.52
CA TYR A 78 -16.70 12.62 10.46
C TYR A 78 -15.63 13.37 11.25
N MET A 79 -15.72 14.71 11.29
CA MET A 79 -14.78 15.52 12.07
C MET A 79 -15.11 15.46 13.56
N THR A 80 -16.39 15.55 13.92
CA THR A 80 -16.84 15.45 15.31
C THR A 80 -16.43 14.11 15.91
N GLU A 81 -16.76 13.00 15.25
CA GLU A 81 -16.39 11.65 15.71
C GLU A 81 -14.87 11.48 15.80
N TRP A 82 -14.10 12.03 14.86
CA TRP A 82 -12.64 11.93 14.88
C TRP A 82 -12.00 12.70 16.04
N LEU A 83 -12.58 13.83 16.46
CA LEU A 83 -12.08 14.66 17.57
C LEU A 83 -12.50 14.16 18.96
N ASP A 84 -13.50 13.29 19.04
CA ASP A 84 -14.05 12.78 20.31
C ASP A 84 -13.21 11.63 20.94
N PHE A 85 -12.17 11.15 20.25
CA PHE A 85 -11.23 10.11 20.73
C PHE A 85 -9.86 10.68 21.13
#